data_AF-A0A8S3I9S1-F1
#
_entry.id   AF-A0A8S3I9S1-F1
#
_cell.length_a   1.000
_cell.length_b   1.000
_cell.length_c   1.000
_cell.angle_alpha   90.00
_cell.angle_beta   90.00
_cell.angle_gamma   90.00
#
_symmetry.space_group_name_H-M   'P 1'
#
loop_
_entity.id
_entity.type
_entity.pdbx_description
1 polymer ?
#
loop_
_entity_poly.entity_id
_entity_poly.type
_entity_poly.pdbx_seq_one_letter_code
_entity_poly.pdbx_strand_id
1 'polypeptide(L)'
;LQHRTAAEKDARNRLTVGAQYRNSLQILMDRMCASHPVFMRCLKPNQQKQAYLFDDSFVRAQLRYCGMLETTRIRKEGYSVRLSFEEFIQKYGLLSKARPSNVPSITCRYILEETHLTEWQLG
;
A
#
# COMPACT_ATOMS: atom_id res chain seq x y z
N LEU A 1 54.95 -30.12 -16.40
CA LEU A 1 53.86 -30.60 -15.51
C LEU A 1 53.01 -29.42 -15.09
N GLN A 2 51.94 -29.09 -15.81
CA GLN A 2 50.77 -28.31 -15.33
C GLN A 2 49.76 -28.15 -16.49
N HIS A 3 49.03 -29.23 -16.81
CA HIS A 3 47.77 -29.11 -17.53
C HIS A 3 46.65 -29.11 -16.48
N ARG A 4 46.27 -27.92 -16.00
CA ARG A 4 45.02 -27.77 -15.23
C ARG A 4 43.85 -27.92 -16.21
N THR A 5 42.97 -28.86 -15.93
CA THR A 5 41.81 -29.17 -16.77
C THR A 5 40.77 -28.04 -16.69
N ALA A 6 40.03 -27.80 -17.78
CA ALA A 6 38.99 -26.76 -17.84
C ALA A 6 37.93 -26.88 -16.73
N ALA A 7 37.68 -28.11 -16.26
CA ALA A 7 36.77 -28.42 -15.16
C ALA A 7 37.17 -27.77 -13.82
N GLU A 8 38.47 -27.61 -13.52
CA GLU A 8 38.93 -26.93 -12.31
C GLU A 8 38.78 -25.40 -12.39
N LYS A 9 38.62 -24.85 -13.59
CA LYS A 9 38.38 -23.42 -13.82
C LYS A 9 36.90 -23.10 -13.65
N ASP A 10 36.01 -23.98 -14.11
CA ASP A 10 34.56 -23.89 -13.91
C ASP A 10 34.13 -24.08 -12.45
N ALA A 11 34.78 -24.98 -11.70
CA ALA A 11 34.48 -25.16 -10.28
C ALA A 11 34.79 -23.91 -9.43
N ARG A 12 35.81 -23.13 -9.81
CA ARG A 12 36.17 -21.86 -9.16
C ARG A 12 35.29 -20.69 -9.57
N ASN A 13 34.57 -20.80 -10.69
CA ASN A 13 33.67 -19.78 -11.21
C ASN A 13 32.19 -20.12 -10.99
N ARG A 14 31.89 -21.26 -10.36
CA ARG A 14 30.53 -21.64 -9.99
C ARG A 14 30.09 -20.82 -8.78
N LEU A 15 29.21 -19.86 -9.03
CA LEU A 15 28.48 -19.16 -7.99
C LEU A 15 27.76 -20.16 -7.08
N THR A 16 27.83 -19.95 -5.77
CA THR A 16 27.02 -20.69 -4.81
C THR A 16 25.54 -20.45 -5.09
N VAL A 17 24.67 -21.39 -4.72
CA VAL A 17 23.21 -21.22 -4.86
C VAL A 17 22.73 -19.91 -4.22
N GLY A 18 23.27 -19.56 -3.05
CA GLY A 18 22.97 -18.29 -2.39
C GLY A 18 23.42 -17.06 -3.18
N ALA A 19 24.58 -17.11 -3.85
CA ALA A 19 25.04 -16.01 -4.69
C ALA A 19 24.17 -15.85 -5.95
N GLN A 20 23.74 -16.96 -6.56
CA GLN A 20 22.80 -16.92 -7.69
C GLN A 20 21.45 -16.36 -7.27
N TYR A 21 20.89 -16.81 -6.14
CA TYR A 21 19.62 -16.30 -5.61
C TYR A 21 19.67 -14.80 -5.32
N ARG A 22 20.73 -14.31 -4.67
CA ARG A 22 20.92 -12.87 -4.43
C ARG A 22 20.95 -12.08 -5.73
N ASN A 23 21.66 -12.59 -6.74
CA ASN A 23 21.72 -11.93 -8.05
C ASN A 23 20.32 -11.87 -8.71
N SER A 24 19.59 -12.99 -8.73
CA SER A 24 18.22 -13.02 -9.24
C SER A 24 17.28 -12.08 -8.48
N LEU A 25 17.40 -11.98 -7.16
CA LEU A 25 16.64 -11.02 -6.35
C LEU A 25 16.98 -9.57 -6.70
N GLN A 26 18.27 -9.25 -6.86
CA GLN A 26 18.69 -7.89 -7.19
C GLN A 26 18.12 -7.45 -8.54
N ILE A 27 18.25 -8.31 -9.56
CA ILE A 27 17.68 -8.05 -10.90
C ILE A 27 16.16 -7.82 -10.81
N LEU A 28 15.45 -8.59 -9.98
CA LEU A 28 14.02 -8.40 -9.76
C LEU A 28 13.72 -7.05 -9.10
N MET A 29 14.45 -6.68 -8.04
CA MET A 29 14.27 -5.41 -7.34
C MET A 29 14.50 -4.22 -8.26
N ASP A 30 15.58 -4.25 -9.06
CA ASP A 30 15.92 -3.18 -9.99
C ASP A 30 14.79 -2.95 -11.01
N ARG A 31 14.20 -4.04 -11.54
CA ARG A 31 13.06 -3.97 -12.46
C ARG A 31 11.81 -3.42 -11.79
N MET A 32 11.51 -3.83 -10.56
CA MET A 32 10.34 -3.33 -9.83
C MET A 32 10.48 -1.83 -9.52
N CYS A 33 11.66 -1.38 -9.09
CA CYS A 33 11.94 0.02 -8.78
C CYS A 33 11.89 0.93 -10.01
N ALA A 34 12.19 0.39 -11.20
CA ALA A 34 12.07 1.11 -12.47
C ALA A 34 10.63 1.18 -13.03
N SER A 35 9.65 0.61 -12.32
CA SER A 35 8.26 0.49 -12.77
C SER A 35 7.27 1.18 -11.82
N HIS A 36 5.99 1.20 -12.17
CA HIS A 36 4.91 1.61 -11.27
C HIS A 36 4.21 0.38 -10.66
N PRO A 37 4.57 -0.04 -9.43
CA PRO A 37 4.07 -1.29 -8.87
C PRO A 37 2.62 -1.17 -8.37
N VAL A 38 1.83 -2.22 -8.62
CA VAL A 38 0.52 -2.45 -7.99
C VAL A 38 0.64 -3.63 -7.04
N PHE A 39 0.30 -3.41 -5.76
CA PHE A 39 0.43 -4.43 -4.71
C PHE A 39 -0.91 -5.11 -4.43
N MET A 40 -1.07 -6.37 -4.84
CA MET A 40 -2.22 -7.20 -4.49
C MET A 40 -1.90 -8.10 -3.29
N ARG A 41 -2.79 -8.13 -2.30
CA ARG A 41 -2.68 -9.00 -1.11
C ARG A 41 -3.81 -10.03 -1.12
N CYS A 42 -3.45 -11.30 -1.18
CA CYS A 42 -4.40 -12.40 -1.04
C CYS A 42 -4.58 -12.73 0.45
N LEU A 43 -5.83 -12.90 0.88
CA LEU A 43 -6.18 -13.33 2.24
C LEU A 43 -6.97 -14.62 2.18
N LYS A 44 -6.61 -15.58 3.03
CA LYS A 44 -7.35 -16.84 3.14
C LYS A 44 -8.42 -16.70 4.23
N PRO A 45 -9.72 -16.94 3.96
CA PRO A 45 -10.77 -16.64 4.94
C PRO A 45 -10.79 -17.61 6.12
N ASN A 46 -10.31 -18.85 5.96
CA ASN A 46 -10.21 -19.88 7.00
C ASN A 46 -9.12 -20.90 6.66
N GLN A 47 -8.66 -21.69 7.62
CA GLN A 47 -7.62 -22.70 7.36
C GLN A 47 -8.16 -23.96 6.65
N GLN A 48 -9.43 -24.28 6.86
CA GLN A 48 -10.14 -25.49 6.44
C GLN A 48 -10.48 -25.51 4.94
N LYS A 49 -10.23 -24.41 4.22
CA LYS A 49 -10.57 -24.25 2.80
C LYS A 49 -12.07 -24.38 2.51
N GLN A 50 -12.91 -24.02 3.48
CA GLN A 50 -14.36 -24.08 3.34
C GLN A 50 -14.91 -22.76 2.80
N ALA A 51 -15.90 -22.85 1.91
CA ALA A 51 -16.64 -21.68 1.46
C ALA A 51 -17.51 -21.12 2.60
N TYR A 52 -17.77 -19.82 2.58
CA TYR A 52 -18.65 -19.11 3.54
C TYR A 52 -18.22 -19.17 5.02
N LEU A 53 -17.04 -19.70 5.33
CA LEU A 53 -16.46 -19.69 6.67
C LEU A 53 -15.42 -18.58 6.76
N PHE A 54 -15.58 -17.67 7.73
CA PHE A 54 -14.62 -16.59 8.00
C PHE A 54 -14.09 -16.71 9.42
N ASP A 55 -12.77 -16.87 9.54
CA ASP A 55 -12.06 -16.89 10.81
C ASP A 55 -11.37 -15.54 11.04
N ASP A 56 -11.96 -14.72 11.91
CA ASP A 56 -11.45 -13.39 12.25
C ASP A 56 -10.01 -13.44 12.79
N SER A 57 -9.73 -14.39 13.69
CA SER A 57 -8.43 -14.48 14.33
C SER A 57 -7.33 -14.78 13.31
N PHE A 58 -7.63 -15.70 12.38
CA PHE A 58 -6.74 -16.08 11.31
C PHE A 58 -6.53 -14.92 10.34
N VAL A 59 -7.60 -14.30 9.82
CA VAL A 59 -7.49 -13.17 8.87
C VAL A 59 -6.78 -11.97 9.51
N ARG A 60 -7.05 -11.66 10.78
CA ARG A 60 -6.37 -10.59 11.53
C ARG A 60 -4.87 -10.86 11.69
N ALA A 61 -4.45 -12.11 11.88
CA ALA A 61 -3.03 -12.46 11.86
C ALA A 61 -2.40 -12.19 10.48
N GLN A 62 -3.12 -12.50 9.39
CA GLN A 62 -2.67 -12.20 8.02
C GLN A 62 -2.49 -10.72 7.78
N LEU A 63 -3.48 -9.90 8.14
CA LEU A 63 -3.40 -8.44 8.01
C LEU A 63 -2.20 -7.85 8.77
N ARG A 64 -1.80 -8.46 9.90
CA ARG A 64 -0.59 -8.08 10.64
C ARG A 64 0.69 -8.47 9.89
N TYR A 65 0.88 -9.75 9.57
CA TYR A 65 2.15 -10.19 8.98
C TYR A 65 2.36 -9.69 7.55
N CYS A 66 1.29 -9.39 6.80
CA CYS A 66 1.40 -8.82 5.45
C CYS A 66 1.56 -7.29 5.44
N GLY A 67 1.60 -6.68 6.63
CA GLY A 67 1.83 -5.24 6.82
C GLY A 67 0.65 -4.36 6.44
N MET A 68 -0.55 -4.92 6.26
CA MET A 68 -1.73 -4.14 5.86
C MET A 68 -2.19 -3.21 6.98
N LEU A 69 -2.20 -3.68 8.23
CA LEU A 69 -2.56 -2.82 9.37
C LEU A 69 -1.55 -1.68 9.57
N GLU A 70 -0.26 -1.96 9.37
CA GLU A 70 0.79 -0.96 9.46
C GLU A 70 0.71 0.06 8.33
N THR A 71 0.43 -0.41 7.10
CA THR A 71 0.16 0.47 5.96
C THR A 71 -1.02 1.40 6.22
N THR A 72 -2.10 0.88 6.82
CA THR A 72 -3.25 1.69 7.24
C THR A 72 -2.86 2.71 8.30
N ARG A 73 -2.04 2.34 9.28
CA ARG A 73 -1.55 3.24 10.33
C ARG A 73 -0.75 4.40 9.74
N ILE A 74 0.27 4.11 8.92
CA ILE A 74 1.11 5.13 8.27
C ILE A 74 0.25 6.06 7.41
N ARG A 75 -0.72 5.53 6.66
CA ARG A 75 -1.62 6.38 5.85
C ARG A 75 -2.47 7.32 6.71
N LYS A 76 -2.90 6.89 7.90
CA LYS A 76 -3.69 7.71 8.83
C LYS A 76 -2.90 8.83 9.47
N GLU A 77 -1.57 8.72 9.56
CA GLU A 77 -0.70 9.79 10.06
C GLU A 77 -0.56 10.97 9.07
N GLY A 78 -1.04 10.79 7.82
CA GLY A 78 -1.26 11.89 6.90
C GLY A 78 -2.74 12.07 6.54
N TYR A 79 -3.00 12.82 5.47
CA TYR A 79 -4.37 13.00 4.95
C TYR A 79 -4.80 11.80 4.09
N SER A 80 -5.26 10.74 4.76
CA SER A 80 -5.74 9.50 4.13
C SER A 80 -7.04 9.66 3.34
N VAL A 81 -7.87 10.64 3.70
CA VAL A 81 -9.09 11.02 2.97
C VAL A 81 -8.77 12.24 2.12
N ARG A 82 -8.94 12.11 0.81
CA ARG A 82 -8.72 13.18 -0.17
C ARG A 82 -9.93 13.23 -1.07
N LEU A 83 -10.72 14.29 -0.94
CA LEU A 83 -11.93 14.52 -1.72
C LEU A 83 -11.71 15.79 -2.53
N SER A 84 -12.20 15.80 -3.76
CA SER A 84 -12.39 17.05 -4.50
C SER A 84 -13.40 17.94 -3.76
N PHE A 85 -13.38 19.25 -4.03
CA PHE A 85 -14.33 20.16 -3.42
C PHE A 85 -15.78 19.79 -3.74
N GLU A 86 -16.06 19.34 -4.96
CA GLU A 86 -17.40 18.95 -5.39
C GLU A 86 -17.89 17.70 -4.63
N GLU A 87 -17.07 16.65 -4.55
CA GLU A 87 -17.41 15.43 -3.80
C GLU A 87 -17.65 15.75 -2.31
N PHE A 88 -16.83 16.64 -1.73
CA PHE A 88 -16.99 17.06 -0.34
C PHE A 88 -18.32 17.79 -0.13
N ILE A 89 -18.67 18.76 -0.97
CA ILE A 89 -19.93 19.51 -0.88
C ILE A 89 -21.13 18.59 -1.11
N GLN A 90 -21.06 17.68 -2.08
CA GLN A 90 -22.14 16.74 -2.33
C GLN A 90 -22.38 15.83 -1.12
N LYS A 91 -21.31 15.39 -0.45
CA LYS A 91 -21.39 14.47 0.69
C LYS A 91 -21.77 15.15 2.00
N TYR A 92 -21.27 16.36 2.24
CA TYR A 92 -21.34 17.03 3.55
C TYR A 92 -22.05 18.39 3.53
N GLY A 93 -22.54 18.85 2.37
CA GLY A 93 -23.21 20.14 2.25
C GLY A 93 -24.45 20.29 3.12
N LEU A 94 -25.14 19.17 3.40
CA LEU A 94 -26.30 19.15 4.32
C LEU A 94 -25.93 19.41 5.79
N LEU A 95 -24.65 19.31 6.16
CA LEU A 95 -24.19 19.61 7.52
C LEU A 95 -24.09 21.12 7.79
N SER A 96 -24.07 21.94 6.73
CA SER A 96 -24.00 23.39 6.85
C SER A 96 -25.34 24.03 6.55
N LYS A 97 -25.68 25.08 7.29
CA LYS A 97 -26.87 25.91 7.03
C LYS A 97 -26.58 27.02 6.01
N ALA A 98 -25.34 27.17 5.58
CA ALA A 98 -24.91 28.24 4.68
C ALA A 98 -25.37 27.99 3.24
N ARG A 99 -25.67 29.08 2.52
CA ARG A 99 -25.91 29.00 1.08
C ARG A 99 -24.57 28.70 0.37
N PRO A 100 -24.52 27.71 -0.53
CA PRO A 100 -23.30 27.42 -1.27
C PRO A 100 -22.87 28.64 -2.10
N SER A 101 -21.59 28.97 -2.01
CA SER A 101 -20.95 29.94 -2.90
C SER A 101 -20.76 29.32 -4.29
N ASN A 102 -20.70 30.17 -5.32
CA ASN A 102 -20.29 29.75 -6.67
C ASN A 102 -18.84 29.25 -6.73
N VAL A 103 -18.07 29.45 -5.65
CA VAL A 103 -16.70 28.96 -5.50
C VAL A 103 -16.68 27.77 -4.52
N PRO A 104 -16.45 26.53 -5.01
CA PRO A 104 -16.51 25.32 -4.17
C PRO A 104 -15.55 25.32 -2.97
N SER A 105 -14.33 25.84 -3.12
CA SER A 105 -13.34 25.89 -2.03
C SER A 105 -13.81 26.75 -0.85
N ILE A 106 -14.55 27.81 -1.12
CA ILE A 106 -15.14 28.69 -0.10
C ILE A 106 -16.26 27.93 0.64
N THR A 107 -17.14 27.26 -0.11
CA THR A 107 -18.21 26.44 0.48
C THR A 107 -17.64 25.31 1.35
N CYS A 108 -16.61 24.60 0.89
CA CYS A 108 -15.91 23.59 1.70
C CYS A 108 -15.35 24.17 3.00
N ARG A 109 -14.70 25.34 2.94
CA ARG A 109 -14.16 26.00 4.13
C ARG A 109 -15.25 26.31 5.15
N TYR A 110 -16.38 26.87 4.70
CA TYR A 110 -17.50 27.18 5.60
C TYR A 110 -18.05 25.92 6.28
N ILE A 111 -18.26 24.83 5.53
CA ILE A 111 -18.72 23.56 6.10
C ILE A 111 -17.73 23.05 7.15
N LEU A 112 -16.42 23.09 6.87
CA LEU A 112 -15.37 22.63 7.80
C LEU A 112 -15.30 23.47 9.07
N GLU A 113 -15.42 24.80 8.94
CA GLU A 113 -15.42 25.73 10.08
C GLU A 113 -16.69 25.61 10.94
N GLU A 114 -17.88 25.49 10.32
CA GLU A 114 -19.16 25.35 11.01
C GLU A 114 -19.28 24.01 11.75
N THR A 115 -18.68 22.94 11.21
CA THR A 115 -18.68 21.61 11.84
C THR A 115 -17.60 21.45 12.91
N HIS A 116 -16.77 22.48 13.15
CA HIS A 116 -15.64 22.45 14.09
C HIS A 116 -14.69 21.27 13.90
N LEU A 117 -14.56 20.77 12.67
CA LEU A 117 -13.61 19.70 12.36
C LEU A 117 -12.19 20.24 12.42
N THR A 118 -11.30 19.49 13.07
CA THR A 118 -9.87 19.77 13.14
C THR A 118 -9.09 18.87 12.19
N GLU A 119 -7.79 19.14 11.99
CA GLU A 119 -6.88 18.27 11.22
C GLU A 119 -7.29 18.07 9.74
N TRP A 120 -7.73 19.14 9.09
CA TRP A 120 -7.98 19.18 7.65
C TRP A 120 -7.02 20.16 6.96
N GLN A 121 -6.85 19.98 5.66
CA GLN A 121 -6.11 20.91 4.81
C GLN A 121 -6.85 21.11 3.49
N LEU A 122 -6.96 22.36 3.05
CA LEU A 122 -7.40 22.69 1.70
C LEU A 122 -6.16 22.75 0.80
N GLY A 123 -6.19 21.97 -0.28
CA GLY A 123 -5.12 21.88 -1.28
C GLY A 123 -5.51 22.45 -2.63
#